data_AF-H2C7W9-F1
#
_entry.id   AF-H2C7W9-F1
#
_cell.length_a   1.000
_cell.length_b   1.000
_cell.length_c   1.000
_cell.angle_alpha   90.00
_cell.angle_beta   90.00
_cell.angle_gamma   90.00
#
_symmetry.space_group_name_H-M   'P 1'
#
loop_
_entity.id
_entity.type
_entity.pdbx_description
1 polymer ?
#
loop_
_entity_poly.entity_id
_entity_poly.type
_entity_poly.pdbx_seq_one_letter_code
_entity_poly.pdbx_strand_id
1 'polypeptide(L)'
;MNLKEYLEKKNFRYRVNEGIEEIYMDDYVFYIKNNTLHIPIPLPTGRENLDELVTMGTFYARASRLVQGLKGKVEYELRETTVEVVVNFTCREELEQKLINALEGIESLRYFM
;
A
#
# COMPACT_ATOMS: atom_id res chain seq x y z
N MET A 1 16.68 8.67 6.66
CA MET A 1 16.17 7.36 7.12
C MET A 1 15.69 6.65 5.88
N ASN A 2 16.19 5.45 5.60
CA ASN A 2 15.73 4.69 4.44
C ASN A 2 14.39 4.01 4.76
N LEU A 3 13.68 3.55 3.73
CA LEU A 3 12.37 2.92 3.88
C LEU A 3 12.43 1.70 4.82
N LYS A 4 13.45 0.86 4.70
CA LYS A 4 13.61 -0.35 5.53
C LYS A 4 13.71 -0.01 7.02
N GLU A 5 14.57 0.94 7.39
CA GLU A 5 14.73 1.44 8.76
C GLU A 5 13.43 2.02 9.31
N TYR A 6 12.65 2.73 8.48
CA TYR A 6 11.34 3.25 8.87
C TYR A 6 10.38 2.11 9.21
N LEU A 7 10.25 1.13 8.31
CA LEU A 7 9.32 0.00 8.47
C LEU A 7 9.68 -0.85 9.71
N GLU A 8 10.97 -1.13 9.93
CA GLU A 8 11.45 -1.87 11.10
C GLU A 8 11.11 -1.14 12.41
N LYS A 9 11.30 0.18 12.47
CA LYS A 9 10.92 0.99 13.64
C LYS A 9 9.41 0.97 13.94
N LYS A 10 8.59 0.78 12.92
CA LYS A 10 7.13 0.70 13.03
C LYS A 10 6.61 -0.72 13.21
N ASN A 11 7.49 -1.71 13.37
CA ASN A 11 7.16 -3.14 13.44
C ASN A 11 6.38 -3.66 12.21
N PHE A 12 6.53 -3.02 11.05
CA PHE A 12 6.01 -3.55 9.80
C PHE A 12 6.96 -4.61 9.26
N ARG A 13 6.41 -5.66 8.62
CA ARG A 13 7.25 -6.69 7.99
C ARG A 13 7.62 -6.24 6.59
N TYR A 14 8.88 -6.42 6.24
CA TYR A 14 9.44 -6.05 4.95
C TYR A 14 10.19 -7.26 4.40
N ARG A 15 9.85 -7.69 3.18
CA ARG A 15 10.48 -8.83 2.51
C ARG A 15 10.94 -8.42 1.13
N VAL A 16 12.08 -8.94 0.70
CA VAL A 16 12.58 -8.76 -0.65
C VAL A 16 12.69 -10.13 -1.30
N ASN A 17 11.99 -10.32 -2.41
CA ASN A 17 12.00 -11.56 -3.17
C ASN A 17 12.10 -11.25 -4.67
N GLU A 18 13.13 -11.77 -5.34
CA GLU A 18 13.33 -11.61 -6.80
C GLU A 18 13.24 -10.16 -7.32
N GLY A 19 13.67 -9.17 -6.52
CA GLY A 19 13.60 -7.74 -6.88
C GLY A 19 12.24 -7.08 -6.65
N ILE A 20 11.32 -7.77 -5.99
CA ILE A 20 10.06 -7.24 -5.48
C ILE A 20 10.19 -7.04 -3.97
N GLU A 21 9.88 -5.83 -3.52
CA GLU A 21 9.87 -5.49 -2.10
C GLU A 21 8.43 -5.47 -1.59
N GLU A 22 8.09 -6.43 -0.76
CA GLU A 22 6.76 -6.56 -0.16
C GLU A 22 6.74 -5.89 1.22
N ILE A 23 5.71 -5.06 1.43
CA ILE A 23 5.50 -4.32 2.66
C ILE A 23 4.19 -4.80 3.28
N TYR A 24 4.29 -5.33 4.49
CA TYR A 24 3.18 -5.91 5.23
C TYR A 24 2.80 -4.97 6.38
N MET A 25 1.63 -4.34 6.25
CA MET A 25 1.02 -3.50 7.27
C MET A 25 -0.17 -4.23 7.89
N ASP A 26 0.07 -4.91 9.02
CA ASP A 26 -0.92 -5.78 9.68
C ASP A 26 -1.41 -6.90 8.75
N ASP A 27 -2.63 -6.74 8.23
CA ASP A 27 -3.41 -7.61 7.36
C ASP A 27 -3.36 -7.18 5.88
N TYR A 28 -2.74 -6.03 5.58
CA TYR A 28 -2.67 -5.47 4.23
C TYR A 28 -1.25 -5.51 3.67
N VAL A 29 -1.12 -5.92 2.41
CA VAL A 29 0.16 -6.07 1.72
C VAL A 29 0.14 -5.27 0.44
N PHE A 30 1.21 -4.52 0.19
CA PHE A 30 1.48 -3.84 -1.06
C PHE A 30 2.96 -4.01 -1.39
N TYR A 31 3.36 -3.74 -2.63
CA TYR A 31 4.71 -4.07 -3.06
C TYR A 31 5.32 -2.99 -3.95
N ILE A 32 6.65 -2.98 -3.99
CA ILE A 32 7.46 -2.13 -4.86
C ILE A 32 8.18 -3.03 -5.86
N LYS A 33 8.11 -2.65 -7.13
CA LYS A 33 8.89 -3.23 -8.21
C LYS A 33 9.65 -2.10 -8.90
N ASN A 34 10.98 -2.11 -8.84
CA ASN A 34 11.82 -0.99 -9.30
C ASN A 34 11.46 0.34 -8.58
N ASN A 35 11.06 1.36 -9.33
CA ASN A 35 10.59 2.65 -8.83
C ASN A 35 9.05 2.77 -8.90
N THR A 36 8.35 1.64 -8.90
CA THR A 36 6.89 1.60 -9.02
C THR A 36 6.28 0.94 -7.79
N LEU A 37 5.32 1.63 -7.18
CA LEU A 37 4.53 1.12 -6.07
C LEU A 37 3.23 0.54 -6.61
N HIS A 38 2.90 -0.68 -6.19
CA HIS A 38 1.69 -1.41 -6.55
C HIS A 38 0.86 -1.62 -5.30
N ILE A 39 -0.38 -1.10 -5.33
CA ILE A 39 -1.32 -1.10 -4.21
C ILE A 39 -2.55 -1.93 -4.62
N PRO A 40 -2.62 -3.21 -4.24
CA PRO A 40 -3.69 -4.10 -4.67
C PRO A 40 -4.99 -3.88 -3.87
N ILE A 41 -6.10 -3.73 -4.57
CA ILE A 41 -7.44 -3.58 -4.00
C ILE A 41 -8.32 -4.73 -4.51
N PRO A 42 -8.74 -5.68 -3.67
CA PRO A 42 -9.60 -6.77 -4.13
C PRO A 42 -11.00 -6.22 -4.47
N LEU A 43 -11.58 -6.77 -5.54
CA LEU A 43 -12.93 -6.50 -5.99
C LEU A 43 -13.87 -7.62 -5.57
N PRO A 44 -15.10 -7.30 -5.13
CA PRO A 44 -16.07 -8.31 -4.75
C PRO A 44 -16.50 -9.13 -5.97
N THR A 45 -16.52 -10.45 -5.83
CA THR A 45 -16.95 -11.39 -6.86
C THR A 45 -18.41 -11.82 -6.70
N GLY A 46 -19.03 -11.47 -5.56
CA GLY A 46 -20.39 -11.86 -5.20
C GLY A 46 -20.47 -13.24 -4.53
N ARG A 47 -19.32 -13.82 -4.17
CA ARG A 47 -19.21 -15.11 -3.47
C ARG A 47 -18.75 -14.97 -2.03
N GLU A 48 -18.37 -13.77 -1.64
CA GLU A 48 -17.84 -13.43 -0.33
C GLU A 48 -18.96 -13.38 0.72
N ASN A 49 -18.65 -13.82 1.94
CA ASN A 49 -19.50 -13.62 3.10
C ASN A 49 -19.35 -12.18 3.66
N LEU A 50 -20.16 -11.84 4.67
CA LEU A 50 -20.17 -10.49 5.24
C LEU A 50 -18.79 -10.08 5.82
N ASP A 51 -18.11 -10.98 6.53
CA ASP A 51 -16.83 -10.70 7.17
C ASP A 51 -15.74 -10.46 6.12
N GLU A 52 -15.78 -11.21 5.02
CA GLU A 52 -14.90 -11.02 3.85
C GLU A 52 -15.15 -9.67 3.19
N LEU A 53 -16.41 -9.28 2.98
CA LEU A 53 -16.75 -7.96 2.42
C LEU A 53 -16.30 -6.81 3.33
N VAL A 54 -16.43 -6.95 4.64
CA VAL A 54 -15.93 -5.97 5.63
C VAL A 54 -14.41 -5.86 5.57
N THR A 55 -13.72 -7.00 5.42
CA THR A 55 -12.26 -7.04 5.27
C THR A 55 -11.82 -6.32 3.99
N MET A 56 -12.51 -6.57 2.87
CA MET A 56 -12.25 -5.89 1.60
C MET A 56 -12.48 -4.38 1.70
N GLY A 57 -13.54 -3.94 2.38
CA GLY A 57 -13.78 -2.52 2.67
C GLY A 57 -12.65 -1.88 3.48
N THR A 58 -12.08 -2.63 4.43
CA THR A 58 -10.91 -2.19 5.21
C THR A 58 -9.68 -2.04 4.32
N PHE A 59 -9.43 -2.98 3.42
CA PHE A 59 -8.32 -2.90 2.45
C PHE A 59 -8.48 -1.71 1.50
N TYR A 60 -9.69 -1.47 0.97
CA TYR A 60 -9.98 -0.29 0.17
C TYR A 60 -9.69 1.01 0.94
N ALA A 61 -10.12 1.10 2.20
CA ALA A 61 -9.87 2.28 3.03
C ALA A 61 -8.36 2.52 3.26
N ARG A 62 -7.59 1.45 3.50
CA ARG A 62 -6.13 1.54 3.65
C ARG A 62 -5.45 1.97 2.34
N ALA A 63 -5.79 1.34 1.22
CA ALA A 63 -5.28 1.68 -0.09
C ALA A 63 -5.58 3.14 -0.48
N SER A 64 -6.82 3.58 -0.26
CA SER A 64 -7.25 4.96 -0.52
C SER A 64 -6.44 5.97 0.28
N ARG A 65 -6.23 5.72 1.58
CA ARG A 65 -5.41 6.60 2.42
C ARG A 65 -3.95 6.63 1.99
N LEU A 66 -3.37 5.49 1.62
CA LEU A 66 -2.01 5.41 1.10
C LEU A 66 -1.86 6.25 -0.16
N VAL A 67 -2.77 6.07 -1.13
CA VAL A 67 -2.79 6.84 -2.38
C VAL A 67 -2.93 8.34 -2.11
N GLN A 68 -3.82 8.75 -1.22
CA GLN A 68 -4.01 10.16 -0.85
C GLN A 68 -2.75 10.75 -0.21
N GLY A 69 -2.06 9.98 0.64
CA GLY A 69 -0.80 10.40 1.28
C GLY A 69 0.34 10.61 0.28
N LEU A 70 0.38 9.83 -0.80
CA LEU A 70 1.42 9.91 -1.84
C LEU A 70 1.30 11.16 -2.73
N LYS A 71 0.11 11.78 -2.82
CA LYS A 71 -0.16 13.01 -3.59
C LYS A 71 0.41 12.98 -5.02
N GLY A 72 0.27 11.86 -5.70
CA GLY A 72 0.82 11.61 -7.04
C GLY A 72 -0.24 11.29 -8.08
N LYS A 73 0.15 11.31 -9.36
CA LYS A 73 -0.66 10.72 -10.42
C LYS A 73 -0.68 9.20 -10.22
N VAL A 74 -1.86 8.61 -10.31
CA VAL A 74 -2.04 7.16 -10.20
C VAL A 74 -2.56 6.60 -11.52
N GLU A 75 -2.13 5.37 -11.79
CA GLU A 75 -2.64 4.54 -12.87
C GLU A 75 -3.37 3.34 -12.24
N TYR A 76 -4.24 2.70 -13.01
CA TYR A 76 -5.02 1.57 -12.54
C TYR A 76 -4.89 0.41 -13.53
N GLU A 77 -4.60 -0.77 -13.01
CA GLU A 77 -4.59 -2.02 -13.77
C GLU A 77 -5.62 -2.98 -13.18
N LEU A 78 -6.47 -3.56 -14.03
CA LEU A 78 -7.39 -4.62 -13.60
C LEU A 78 -6.72 -5.98 -13.81
N ARG A 79 -6.61 -6.75 -12.73
CA ARG A 79 -6.07 -8.12 -12.71
C ARG A 79 -7.11 -9.06 -12.13
N GLU A 80 -7.90 -9.67 -13.01
CA GLU A 80 -9.00 -10.57 -12.65
C GLU A 80 -9.94 -9.94 -11.59
N THR A 81 -9.74 -10.30 -10.32
CA THR A 81 -10.55 -9.86 -9.17
C THR A 81 -9.85 -8.79 -8.33
N THR A 82 -8.79 -8.17 -8.82
CA THR A 82 -8.02 -7.14 -8.10
C THR A 82 -7.78 -5.93 -9.00
N VAL A 83 -8.00 -4.73 -8.48
CA VAL A 83 -7.52 -3.49 -9.08
C VAL A 83 -6.18 -3.17 -8.45
N GLU A 84 -5.11 -3.12 -9.23
CA GLU A 84 -3.85 -2.55 -8.79
C GLU A 84 -3.84 -1.05 -9.05
N VAL A 85 -3.63 -0.27 -7.99
CA VAL A 85 -3.26 1.14 -8.14
C VAL A 85 -1.75 1.21 -8.28
N VAL A 86 -1.29 1.77 -9.39
CA VAL A 86 0.11 1.83 -9.79
C VAL A 86 0.58 3.28 -9.66
N VAL A 87 1.65 3.49 -8.89
CA VAL A 87 2.25 4.81 -8.68
C VAL A 87 3.71 4.74 -9.11
N ASN A 88 4.03 5.45 -10.20
CA ASN A 88 5.38 5.52 -10.75
C ASN A 88 6.15 6.70 -10.13
N PHE A 89 7.39 6.44 -9.73
CA PHE A 89 8.31 7.45 -9.19
C PHE A 89 9.51 7.62 -10.11
N THR A 90 10.10 8.82 -10.12
CA THR A 90 11.22 9.15 -11.00
C THR A 90 12.49 8.45 -10.55
N CYS A 91 12.70 8.38 -9.24
CA CYS A 91 13.85 7.73 -8.62
C CYS A 91 13.48 7.09 -7.28
N ARG A 92 14.43 6.31 -6.74
CA ARG A 92 14.22 5.57 -5.50
C ARG A 92 14.07 6.50 -4.30
N GLU A 93 14.85 7.58 -4.23
CA GLU A 93 14.76 8.52 -3.11
C GLU A 93 13.38 9.18 -3.02
N GLU A 94 12.80 9.54 -4.18
CA GLU A 94 11.45 10.11 -4.25
C GLU A 94 10.40 9.12 -3.73
N LEU A 95 10.50 7.86 -4.14
CA LEU A 95 9.62 6.78 -3.70
C LEU A 95 9.67 6.63 -2.19
N GLU A 96 10.87 6.45 -1.62
CA GLU A 96 11.03 6.23 -0.18
C GLU A 96 10.50 7.41 0.62
N GLN A 97 10.84 8.64 0.23
CA GLN A 97 10.42 9.84 0.94
C GLN A 97 8.89 10.02 0.91
N LYS A 98 8.26 9.88 -0.27
CA LYS A 98 6.81 10.01 -0.39
C LYS A 98 6.07 8.90 0.35
N LEU A 99 6.57 7.67 0.27
CA LEU A 99 5.98 6.53 0.96
C LEU A 99 6.07 6.68 2.47
N ILE A 100 7.24 7.05 3.02
CA ILE A 100 7.40 7.32 4.45
C ILE A 100 6.41 8.39 4.91
N ASN A 101 6.33 9.52 4.21
CA ASN A 101 5.41 10.61 4.55
C ASN A 101 3.93 10.15 4.51
N ALA A 102 3.56 9.33 3.54
CA ALA A 102 2.21 8.78 3.44
C ALA A 102 1.89 7.86 4.62
N LEU A 103 2.83 7.00 5.02
CA LEU A 103 2.69 6.09 6.15
C LEU A 103 2.57 6.85 7.48
N GLU A 104 3.36 7.91 7.70
CA GLU A 104 3.24 8.78 8.87
C GLU A 104 1.87 9.48 8.93
N GLY A 105 1.37 9.95 7.78
CA GLY A 105 0.04 10.53 7.65
C GLY A 105 -1.08 9.57 8.06
N ILE A 106 -1.01 8.30 7.64
CA ILE A 106 -1.99 7.27 8.00
C ILE A 106 -2.02 7.03 9.51
N GLU A 107 -0.85 6.94 10.16
CA GLU A 107 -0.78 6.71 11.60
C GLU A 107 -1.35 7.87 12.40
N SER A 108 -1.06 9.11 12.00
CA SER A 108 -1.61 10.29 12.69
C SER A 108 -3.14 10.30 12.70
N LEU A 109 -3.77 9.80 11.62
CA LEU A 109 -5.23 9.69 11.51
C LEU A 109 -5.81 8.50 12.30
N ARG A 110 -5.02 7.45 12.55
CA ARG A 110 -5.41 6.30 13.39
C ARG A 110 -5.68 6.71 14.84
N TYR A 111 -5.09 7.82 15.30
CA TYR A 111 -5.34 8.40 16.63
C TYR A 111 -6.59 9.30 16.69
N PHE A 112 -7.22 9.62 15.55
CA PHE A 112 -8.45 10.43 15.50
C PHE A 112 -9.73 9.61 15.34
N MET A 113 -9.64 8.30 15.07
CA MET A 113 -10.76 7.36 15.07
C MET A 113 -10.80 6.57 16.38
#